data_AF-Q5QL38-F1
#
_entry.id   AF-Q5QL38-F1
#
_cell.length_a   1.000
_cell.length_b   1.000
_cell.length_c   1.000
_cell.angle_alpha   90.00
_cell.angle_beta   90.00
_cell.angle_gamma   90.00
#
_symmetry.space_group_name_H-M   'P 1'
#
loop_
_entity.id
_entity.type
_entity.pdbx_description
1 polymer ?
#
loop_
_entity_poly.entity_id
_entity_poly.type
_entity_poly.pdbx_seq_one_letter_code
_entity_poly.pdbx_strand_id
1 'polypeptide(L)'
;MLPQLLAYLLQIIKTQYQIIVYLMGVIVGKSLNRKDLDEPVQKPYRKLQVDDLPIIDVPETLDYRKLLADYEAQHGRPLRPIQRRANAKHRVPDSLTCPRCQAPSSYLYANNGGKGQYQCKVCQCRFNHRNRFTNASGLSLPALQKDAGKDQRNAKNTTSISARTTIARFTRPTFAG
;
A
#
# COMPACT_ATOMS: atom_id res chain seq x y z
N MET A 1 -78.63 -13.17 -39.81
CA MET A 1 -77.80 -12.50 -38.79
C MET A 1 -76.78 -13.45 -38.15
N LEU A 2 -77.20 -14.58 -37.53
CA LEU A 2 -76.27 -15.56 -36.91
C LEU A 2 -75.19 -16.17 -37.85
N PRO A 3 -75.50 -16.60 -39.10
CA PRO A 3 -74.49 -17.23 -39.96
C PRO A 3 -73.43 -16.25 -40.49
N GLN A 4 -73.81 -14.97 -40.65
CA GLN A 4 -72.88 -13.91 -41.05
C GLN A 4 -71.89 -13.60 -39.92
N LEU A 5 -72.37 -13.56 -38.67
CA LEU A 5 -71.53 -13.40 -37.50
C LEU A 5 -70.55 -14.58 -37.35
N LEU A 6 -71.02 -15.82 -37.55
CA LEU A 6 -70.18 -17.01 -37.48
C LEU A 6 -69.09 -17.00 -38.57
N ALA A 7 -69.44 -16.63 -39.80
CA ALA A 7 -68.48 -16.51 -40.89
C ALA A 7 -67.41 -15.42 -40.62
N TYR A 8 -67.82 -14.29 -40.04
CA TYR A 8 -66.91 -13.21 -39.66
C TYR A 8 -65.93 -13.64 -38.56
N LEU A 9 -66.42 -14.31 -37.50
CA LEU A 9 -65.57 -14.85 -36.45
C LEU A 9 -64.59 -15.89 -36.98
N LEU A 10 -65.03 -16.77 -37.89
CA LEU A 10 -64.17 -17.75 -38.53
C LEU A 10 -63.07 -17.09 -39.38
N GLN A 11 -63.39 -15.99 -40.05
CA GLN A 11 -62.44 -15.19 -40.81
C GLN A 11 -61.39 -14.55 -39.89
N ILE A 12 -61.80 -14.00 -38.75
CA ILE A 12 -60.88 -13.44 -37.75
C ILE A 12 -59.92 -14.52 -37.24
N ILE A 13 -60.42 -15.70 -36.88
CA ILE A 13 -59.59 -16.81 -36.38
C ILE A 13 -58.56 -17.24 -37.43
N LYS A 14 -58.97 -17.35 -38.70
CA LYS A 14 -58.05 -17.65 -39.81
C LYS A 14 -56.95 -16.59 -39.96
N THR A 15 -57.32 -15.33 -39.87
CA THR A 15 -56.36 -14.21 -39.97
C THR A 15 -55.39 -14.21 -38.78
N GLN A 16 -55.87 -14.44 -37.56
CA GLN A 16 -55.03 -14.53 -36.37
C GLN A 16 -54.02 -15.69 -36.47
N TYR A 17 -54.45 -16.85 -36.96
CA TYR A 17 -53.57 -17.98 -37.19
C TYR A 17 -52.43 -17.64 -38.17
N GLN A 18 -52.74 -16.98 -39.29
CA GLN A 18 -51.74 -16.53 -40.28
C GLN A 18 -50.72 -15.56 -39.68
N ILE A 19 -51.18 -14.61 -38.84
CA ILE A 19 -50.30 -13.66 -38.15
C ILE A 19 -49.37 -14.40 -37.17
N ILE A 20 -49.89 -15.36 -36.40
CA ILE A 20 -49.08 -16.14 -35.45
C ILE A 20 -47.99 -16.93 -36.19
N VAL A 21 -48.32 -17.61 -37.29
CA VAL A 21 -47.34 -18.36 -38.09
C VAL A 21 -46.25 -17.44 -38.64
N TYR A 22 -46.63 -16.26 -39.15
CA TYR A 22 -45.68 -15.26 -39.63
C TYR A 22 -44.73 -14.78 -38.53
N LEU A 23 -45.27 -14.40 -37.36
CA LEU A 23 -44.47 -13.93 -36.23
C LEU A 23 -43.51 -15.01 -35.73
N MET A 24 -43.95 -16.26 -35.66
CA MET A 24 -43.10 -17.40 -35.32
C MET A 24 -41.97 -17.58 -36.33
N GLY A 25 -42.26 -17.48 -37.63
CA GLY A 25 -41.26 -17.53 -38.69
C GLY A 25 -40.22 -16.40 -38.59
N VAL A 26 -40.64 -15.19 -38.24
CA VAL A 26 -39.73 -14.04 -38.04
C VAL A 26 -38.82 -14.24 -36.82
N ILE A 27 -39.37 -14.71 -35.69
CA ILE A 27 -38.58 -14.96 -34.47
C ILE A 27 -37.56 -16.08 -34.72
N VAL A 28 -38.01 -17.21 -35.25
CA VAL A 28 -37.15 -18.37 -35.53
C VAL A 28 -36.13 -18.02 -36.61
N GLY A 29 -36.56 -17.44 -37.73
CA GLY A 29 -35.66 -17.05 -38.84
C GLY A 29 -34.59 -16.04 -38.45
N LYS A 30 -34.91 -15.07 -37.57
CA LYS A 30 -33.90 -14.13 -37.03
C LYS A 30 -32.97 -14.79 -36.02
N SER A 31 -33.47 -15.75 -35.22
CA SER A 31 -32.64 -16.49 -34.26
C SER A 31 -31.65 -17.44 -34.94
N LEU A 32 -32.07 -18.13 -36.02
CA LEU A 32 -31.25 -19.09 -36.75
C LEU A 32 -30.21 -18.41 -37.66
N ASN A 33 -30.45 -17.16 -38.06
CA ASN A 33 -29.52 -16.36 -38.86
C ASN A 33 -28.62 -15.44 -38.02
N ARG A 34 -28.69 -15.49 -36.69
CA ARG A 34 -27.55 -15.07 -35.87
C ARG A 34 -26.45 -16.09 -36.11
N LYS A 35 -25.63 -15.86 -37.14
CA LYS A 35 -24.30 -16.43 -37.14
C LYS A 35 -23.67 -15.93 -35.85
N ASP A 36 -23.25 -16.83 -34.97
CA ASP A 36 -22.42 -16.53 -33.80
C ASP A 36 -21.06 -16.04 -34.31
N LEU A 37 -21.03 -14.86 -34.95
CA LEU A 37 -19.82 -14.18 -35.39
C LEU A 37 -19.30 -13.31 -34.27
N ASP A 38 -19.15 -13.89 -33.09
CA ASP A 38 -18.06 -13.48 -32.23
C ASP A 38 -17.00 -14.56 -32.37
N GLU A 39 -16.33 -14.57 -33.52
CA GLU A 39 -14.96 -15.10 -33.57
C GLU A 39 -14.22 -14.43 -32.41
N PRO A 40 -13.53 -15.18 -31.53
CA PRO A 40 -12.94 -14.60 -30.34
C PRO A 40 -11.89 -13.57 -30.77
N VAL A 41 -12.32 -12.31 -30.85
CA VAL A 41 -11.43 -11.18 -31.11
C VAL A 41 -10.44 -11.22 -29.96
N GLN A 42 -9.16 -11.46 -30.28
CA GLN A 42 -8.05 -11.29 -29.33
C GLN A 42 -7.97 -9.81 -28.95
N LYS A 43 -8.89 -9.36 -28.09
CA LYS A 43 -8.89 -8.02 -27.52
C LYS A 43 -7.77 -8.01 -26.48
N PRO A 44 -6.78 -7.10 -26.57
CA PRO A 44 -5.67 -7.04 -25.62
C PRO A 44 -6.12 -6.83 -24.16
N TYR A 45 -7.36 -6.35 -23.97
CA TYR A 45 -7.96 -6.06 -22.67
C TYR A 45 -8.75 -7.22 -22.04
N ARG A 46 -8.84 -8.39 -22.69
CA ARG A 46 -9.56 -9.58 -22.18
C ARG A 46 -8.66 -10.56 -21.43
N LYS A 47 -7.61 -10.05 -20.78
CA LYS A 47 -6.73 -10.81 -19.87
C LYS A 47 -6.96 -10.32 -18.45
N LEU A 48 -8.18 -10.48 -17.93
CA LEU A 48 -8.41 -10.25 -16.51
C LEU A 48 -7.72 -11.40 -15.76
N GLN A 49 -6.48 -11.16 -15.36
CA GLN A 49 -5.78 -12.03 -14.44
C GLN A 49 -6.19 -11.59 -13.04
N VAL A 50 -6.73 -12.53 -12.26
CA VAL A 50 -6.98 -12.29 -10.84
C VAL A 50 -5.63 -12.37 -10.16
N ASP A 51 -5.19 -11.27 -9.55
CA ASP A 51 -3.95 -11.27 -8.78
C ASP A 51 -4.06 -12.26 -7.61
N ASP A 52 -2.96 -12.95 -7.32
CA ASP A 52 -2.89 -13.83 -6.16
C ASP A 52 -3.11 -13.04 -4.87
N LEU A 53 -3.74 -13.69 -3.88
CA LEU A 53 -4.06 -13.04 -2.62
C LEU A 53 -2.76 -12.63 -1.90
N PRO A 54 -2.62 -11.35 -1.50
CA PRO A 54 -1.43 -10.89 -0.81
C PRO A 54 -1.28 -11.57 0.55
N ILE A 55 -0.03 -11.84 0.94
CA ILE A 55 0.31 -12.45 2.21
C ILE A 55 0.36 -11.33 3.27
N ILE A 56 -0.33 -11.54 4.39
CA ILE A 56 -0.35 -10.60 5.51
C ILE A 56 0.81 -10.94 6.44
N ASP A 57 1.86 -10.13 6.42
CA ASP A 57 3.03 -10.32 7.29
C ASP A 57 2.75 -9.75 8.68
N VAL A 58 2.55 -10.63 9.67
CA VAL A 58 2.45 -10.25 11.08
C VAL A 58 3.85 -10.00 11.61
N PRO A 59 4.18 -8.80 12.15
CA PRO A 59 5.49 -8.55 12.69
C PRO A 59 5.68 -9.37 13.95
N GLU A 60 6.88 -9.92 14.08
CA GLU A 60 7.31 -10.54 15.32
C GLU A 60 7.36 -9.51 16.45
N THR A 61 6.74 -9.87 17.58
CA THR A 61 6.88 -9.15 18.84
C THR A 61 8.23 -9.49 19.45
N LEU A 62 9.08 -8.50 19.63
CA LEU A 62 10.41 -8.65 20.22
C LEU A 62 10.37 -8.35 21.73
N ASP A 63 11.34 -8.88 22.47
CA ASP A 63 11.53 -8.55 23.89
C ASP A 63 12.67 -7.52 24.04
N TYR A 64 12.39 -6.34 24.61
CA TYR A 64 13.44 -5.33 24.81
C TYR A 64 14.59 -5.82 25.72
N ARG A 65 14.31 -6.68 26.70
CA ARG A 65 15.33 -7.19 27.63
C ARG A 65 16.38 -8.04 26.92
N LYS A 66 15.94 -8.90 25.99
CA LYS A 66 16.83 -9.71 25.16
C LYS A 66 17.68 -8.82 24.26
N LEU A 67 17.04 -7.85 23.59
CA LEU A 67 17.75 -6.88 22.74
C LEU A 67 18.79 -6.03 23.51
N LEU A 68 18.56 -5.72 24.79
CA LEU A 68 19.54 -5.02 25.62
C LEU A 68 20.74 -5.93 25.94
N ALA A 69 20.50 -7.19 26.28
CA ALA A 69 21.56 -8.17 26.55
C ALA A 69 22.39 -8.46 25.28
N ASP A 70 21.74 -8.63 24.13
CA ASP A 70 22.41 -8.84 22.84
C ASP A 70 23.27 -7.64 22.47
N TYR A 71 22.77 -6.42 22.70
CA TYR A 71 23.53 -5.20 22.46
C TYR A 71 24.78 -5.11 23.34
N GLU A 72 24.65 -5.43 24.63
CA GLU A 72 25.74 -5.42 25.59
C GLU A 72 26.80 -6.47 25.24
N ALA A 73 26.39 -7.68 24.84
CA ALA A 73 27.30 -8.72 24.37
C ALA A 73 28.09 -8.30 23.11
N GLN A 74 27.44 -7.61 22.17
CA GLN A 74 28.07 -7.16 20.92
C GLN A 74 29.00 -5.95 21.08
N HIS A 75 28.64 -4.99 21.94
CA HIS A 75 29.35 -3.70 22.05
C HIS A 75 30.20 -3.58 23.33
N GLY A 76 30.10 -4.54 24.25
CA GLY A 76 30.78 -4.54 25.55
C GLY A 76 30.31 -3.41 26.49
N ARG A 77 29.16 -2.79 26.21
CA ARG A 77 28.61 -1.68 27.00
C ARG A 77 27.08 -1.72 27.03
N PRO A 78 26.44 -1.46 28.19
CA PRO A 78 24.99 -1.46 28.29
C PRO A 78 24.38 -0.24 27.60
N LEU A 79 23.24 -0.44 26.92
CA LEU A 79 22.49 0.63 26.28
C LEU A 79 21.77 1.48 27.34
N ARG A 80 22.30 2.68 27.60
CA ARG A 80 21.73 3.58 28.61
C ARG A 80 20.35 4.12 28.21
N PRO A 81 19.42 4.31 29.17
CA PRO A 81 18.19 5.06 28.95
C PRO A 81 18.44 6.49 28.45
N ILE A 82 17.42 7.11 27.87
CA ILE A 82 17.53 8.48 27.36
C ILE A 82 17.45 9.46 28.52
N GLN A 83 18.50 10.24 28.71
CA GLN A 83 18.48 11.38 29.63
C GLN A 83 17.81 12.57 28.95
N ARG A 84 16.67 13.02 29.49
CA ARG A 84 15.93 14.18 28.98
C ARG A 84 16.37 15.43 29.72
N ARG A 85 16.55 16.53 28.99
CA ARG A 85 16.78 17.85 29.60
C ARG A 85 15.54 18.27 30.38
N ALA A 86 15.72 18.89 31.55
CA ALA A 86 14.61 19.33 32.42
C ALA A 86 13.61 20.25 31.69
N ASN A 87 14.13 21.14 30.81
CA ASN A 87 13.36 22.11 30.04
C ASN A 87 12.93 21.60 28.65
N ALA A 88 12.82 20.29 28.45
CA ALA A 88 12.38 19.74 27.18
C ALA A 88 10.92 20.13 26.90
N LYS A 89 10.69 20.90 25.83
CA LYS A 89 9.36 21.37 25.40
C LYS A 89 8.35 20.24 25.16
N HIS A 90 8.84 19.07 24.76
CA HIS A 90 8.00 17.91 24.43
C HIS A 90 8.49 16.68 25.20
N ARG A 91 7.64 16.17 26.10
CA ARG A 91 7.88 14.93 26.83
C ARG A 91 7.09 13.78 26.23
N VAL A 92 7.69 12.60 26.28
CA VAL A 92 7.00 11.34 25.98
C VAL A 92 6.14 10.98 27.20
N PRO A 93 4.87 10.60 27.02
CA PRO A 93 4.04 10.11 28.13
C PRO A 93 4.66 8.89 28.82
N ASP A 94 4.58 8.81 30.15
CA ASP A 94 5.20 7.72 30.91
C ASP A 94 4.53 6.36 30.67
N SER A 95 3.24 6.36 30.34
CA SER A 95 2.47 5.16 29.99
C SER A 95 2.77 4.62 28.59
N LEU A 96 3.62 5.30 27.80
CA LEU A 96 3.89 4.91 26.42
C LEU A 96 4.96 3.81 26.36
N THR A 97 4.63 2.72 25.67
CA THR A 97 5.55 1.62 25.37
C THR A 97 5.67 1.38 23.86
N CYS A 98 6.83 0.88 23.44
CA CYS A 98 7.07 0.54 22.03
C CYS A 98 6.17 -0.64 21.61
N PRO A 99 5.48 -0.56 20.46
CA PRO A 99 4.63 -1.66 20.01
C PRO A 99 5.40 -2.88 19.51
N ARG A 100 6.65 -2.72 19.08
CA ARG A 100 7.46 -3.81 18.53
C ARG A 100 8.23 -4.58 19.58
N CYS A 101 8.92 -3.85 20.47
CA CYS A 101 9.79 -4.47 21.49
C CYS A 101 9.30 -4.31 22.94
N GLN A 102 8.16 -3.61 23.15
CA GLN A 102 7.59 -3.33 24.46
C GLN A 102 8.50 -2.50 25.39
N ALA A 103 9.53 -1.84 24.85
CA ALA A 103 10.41 -0.97 25.62
C ALA A 103 9.62 0.19 26.29
N PRO A 104 9.95 0.54 27.54
CA PRO A 104 9.26 1.60 28.28
C PRO A 104 9.60 3.00 27.74
N SER A 105 8.85 4.00 28.22
CA SER A 105 8.97 5.40 27.81
C SER A 105 10.39 5.96 27.94
N SER A 106 11.21 5.44 28.87
CA SER A 106 12.60 5.84 29.09
C SER A 106 13.54 5.59 27.90
N TYR A 107 13.17 4.68 27.00
CA TYR A 107 13.92 4.36 25.78
C TYR A 107 13.28 4.95 24.51
N LEU A 108 12.29 5.84 24.65
CA LEU A 108 11.60 6.48 23.54
C LEU A 108 12.03 7.95 23.34
N TYR A 109 12.34 8.29 22.09
CA TYR A 109 12.52 9.67 21.64
C TYR A 109 11.19 10.26 21.17
N ALA A 110 10.94 11.52 21.48
CA ALA A 110 9.92 12.32 20.80
C ALA A 110 10.51 12.81 19.47
N ASN A 111 10.16 12.16 18.36
CA ASN A 111 10.58 12.54 17.03
C ASN A 111 9.75 13.74 16.52
N ASN A 112 10.32 14.56 15.65
CA ASN A 112 9.66 15.75 15.05
C ASN A 112 9.17 16.82 16.06
N GLY A 113 9.87 17.00 17.18
CA GLY A 113 9.65 18.16 18.05
C GLY A 113 8.22 18.34 18.53
N GLY A 114 7.54 17.24 18.91
CA GLY A 114 6.19 17.29 19.50
C GLY A 114 5.02 17.01 18.56
N LYS A 115 5.27 16.76 17.26
CA LYS A 115 4.21 16.42 16.28
C LYS A 115 3.70 14.97 16.40
N GLY A 116 3.77 14.37 17.59
CA GLY A 116 3.16 13.07 17.91
C GLY A 116 3.84 11.82 17.32
N GLN A 117 5.08 11.93 16.84
CA GLN A 117 5.88 10.78 16.39
C GLN A 117 6.92 10.38 17.43
N TYR A 118 7.10 9.08 17.63
CA TYR A 118 8.03 8.49 18.58
C TYR A 118 8.98 7.54 17.87
N GLN A 119 10.22 7.46 18.36
CA GLN A 119 11.22 6.52 17.88
C GLN A 119 11.82 5.74 19.07
N CYS A 120 11.81 4.41 18.97
CA CYS A 120 12.44 3.55 19.97
C CYS A 120 13.96 3.53 19.79
N LYS A 121 14.71 3.71 20.88
CA LYS A 121 16.18 3.58 20.87
C LYS A 121 16.65 2.13 20.70
N VAL A 122 15.88 1.15 21.20
CA VAL A 122 16.26 -0.27 21.21
C VAL A 122 16.05 -0.91 19.83
N CYS A 123 14.81 -0.91 19.32
CA CYS A 123 14.46 -1.57 18.06
C CYS A 123 14.39 -0.62 16.85
N GLN A 124 14.68 0.67 17.05
CA GLN A 124 14.62 1.72 16.01
C GLN A 124 13.24 1.91 15.34
N CYS A 125 12.19 1.26 15.86
CA CYS A 125 10.83 1.38 15.35
C CYS A 125 10.29 2.80 15.53
N ARG A 126 9.64 3.32 14.49
CA ARG A 126 8.95 4.61 14.47
C ARG A 126 7.45 4.40 14.52
N PHE A 127 6.77 5.09 15.43
CA PHE A 127 5.31 4.96 15.59
C PHE A 127 4.68 6.25 16.10
N ASN A 128 3.37 6.38 15.91
CA ASN A 128 2.55 7.48 16.45
C ASN A 128 1.48 6.89 17.38
N HIS A 129 0.78 7.71 18.16
CA HIS A 129 -0.35 7.24 18.98
C HIS A 129 -1.41 6.49 18.16
N ARG A 130 -1.73 6.99 16.96
CA ARG A 130 -2.70 6.36 16.05
C ARG A 130 -2.17 5.07 15.43
N ASN A 131 -0.88 5.03 15.14
CA ASN A 131 -0.23 3.93 14.42
C ASN A 131 0.60 3.04 15.35
N ARG A 132 0.14 2.88 16.60
CA ARG A 132 0.87 2.08 17.60
C ARG A 132 0.76 0.60 17.24
N PHE A 133 -0.42 0.12 16.92
CA PHE A 133 -0.65 -1.31 16.66
C PHE A 133 -0.90 -1.64 15.18
N THR A 134 -1.07 -0.63 14.31
CA THR A 134 -1.46 -0.83 12.90
C THR A 134 -0.29 -1.03 11.94
N ASN A 135 0.97 -0.84 12.36
CA ASN A 135 2.14 -1.24 11.58
C ASN A 135 2.36 -2.76 11.55
N ALA A 136 1.34 -3.55 11.93
CA ALA A 136 1.44 -4.98 12.16
C ALA A 136 1.00 -5.85 10.98
N SER A 137 0.82 -5.27 9.81
CA SER A 137 0.41 -6.04 8.64
C SER A 137 0.86 -5.29 7.40
N GLY A 138 2.08 -5.59 6.95
CA GLY A 138 2.47 -5.30 5.57
C GLY A 138 1.81 -6.32 4.65
N LEU A 139 1.24 -5.87 3.55
CA LEU A 139 0.84 -6.79 2.48
C LEU A 139 2.05 -7.02 1.58
N SER A 140 2.52 -8.26 1.51
CA SER A 140 3.56 -8.67 0.57
C SER A 140 2.94 -9.45 -0.59
N LEU A 141 3.38 -9.16 -1.81
CA LEU A 141 2.99 -9.95 -2.98
C LEU A 141 3.78 -11.28 -2.99
N PRO A 142 3.14 -12.44 -3.23
CA PRO A 142 3.79 -13.75 -3.20
C PRO A 142 5.00 -13.87 -4.15
N ALA A 143 4.96 -13.19 -5.29
CA ALA A 143 5.95 -13.34 -6.36
C ALA A 143 7.29 -12.60 -6.15
N LEU A 144 7.39 -11.71 -5.15
CA LEU A 144 8.55 -10.82 -4.96
C LEU A 144 9.43 -11.16 -3.74
N GLN A 145 9.19 -12.29 -3.07
CA GLN A 145 9.91 -12.65 -1.84
C GLN A 145 11.38 -13.05 -2.04
N LYS A 146 11.89 -13.11 -3.28
CA LYS A 146 13.27 -13.57 -3.54
C LYS A 146 14.37 -12.54 -3.31
N ASP A 147 14.06 -11.23 -3.27
CA ASP A 147 15.12 -10.20 -3.20
C ASP A 147 14.98 -9.21 -2.02
N ALA A 148 14.10 -9.44 -1.04
CA ALA A 148 14.02 -8.60 0.16
C ALA A 148 15.08 -8.97 1.21
N GLY A 149 16.33 -9.07 0.79
CA GLY A 149 17.48 -9.16 1.68
C GLY A 149 17.75 -7.81 2.35
N LYS A 150 17.32 -7.67 3.61
CA LYS A 150 17.91 -6.78 4.64
C LYS A 150 18.41 -5.40 4.14
N ASP A 151 17.50 -4.47 3.84
CA ASP A 151 17.83 -3.04 3.86
C ASP A 151 17.90 -2.52 5.32
N GLN A 152 18.91 -2.98 6.04
CA GLN A 152 19.49 -2.17 7.11
C GLN A 152 20.17 -0.99 6.44
N ARG A 153 19.49 0.17 6.38
CA ARG A 153 20.13 1.44 6.00
C ARG A 153 21.18 1.80 7.05
N ASN A 154 22.36 1.23 6.90
CA ASN A 154 23.58 1.55 7.62
C ASN A 154 24.26 2.72 6.89
N ALA A 155 23.77 3.94 7.13
CA ALA A 155 24.46 5.14 6.68
C ALA A 155 25.51 5.54 7.73
N LYS A 156 26.66 4.86 7.73
CA LYS A 156 27.90 5.39 8.29
C LYS A 156 29.07 5.11 7.35
N ASN A 157 29.71 6.23 6.98
CA ASN A 157 31.04 6.41 6.41
C ASN A 157 31.28 6.10 4.93
N THR A 158 31.41 7.17 4.15
CA THR A 158 32.62 7.33 3.35
C THR A 158 32.96 8.82 3.15
N THR A 159 34.23 9.12 3.47
CA THR A 159 35.08 10.16 2.87
C THR A 159 34.87 11.61 3.30
N SER A 160 35.68 11.99 4.28
CA SER A 160 36.29 13.32 4.38
C SER A 160 36.84 13.79 3.03
N ILE A 161 36.23 14.82 2.46
CA ILE A 161 36.90 15.68 1.47
C ILE A 161 37.02 17.06 2.11
N SER A 162 38.25 17.36 2.53
CA SER A 162 38.68 18.68 2.95
C SER A 162 38.62 19.63 1.74
N ALA A 163 37.54 20.41 1.62
CA ALA A 163 37.52 21.55 0.74
C ALA A 163 38.14 22.76 1.45
N ARG A 164 39.42 23.04 1.14
CA ARG A 164 40.05 24.35 1.39
C ARG A 164 39.33 25.39 0.53
N THR A 165 38.49 26.22 1.13
CA THR A 165 37.99 27.45 0.48
C THR A 165 39.05 28.54 0.67
N THR A 166 39.94 28.67 -0.30
CA THR A 166 40.80 29.85 -0.43
C THR A 166 39.95 31.01 -0.96
N ILE A 167 39.71 32.02 -0.12
CA ILE A 167 39.08 33.28 -0.52
C ILE A 167 40.06 34.02 -1.43
N ALA A 168 39.82 34.02 -2.74
CA ALA A 168 40.51 34.90 -3.67
C ALA A 168 39.96 36.32 -3.50
N ARG A 169 40.79 37.22 -2.93
CA ARG A 169 40.54 38.66 -2.95
C ARG A 169 40.70 39.17 -4.38
N PHE A 170 39.61 39.67 -4.97
CA PHE A 170 39.68 40.51 -6.16
C PHE A 170 40.29 41.86 -5.79
N THR A 171 41.57 42.07 -6.12
CA THR A 171 42.16 43.41 -6.19
C THR A 171 41.76 44.06 -7.51
N ARG A 172 41.18 45.26 -7.44
CA ARG A 172 40.85 46.09 -8.60
C ARG A 172 42.14 46.54 -9.31
N PRO A 173 42.20 46.55 -10.66
CA PRO A 173 43.31 47.15 -11.36
C PRO A 173 43.21 48.68 -11.31
N THR A 174 44.32 49.32 -10.95
CA THR A 174 44.58 50.74 -11.16
C THR A 174 44.83 50.98 -12.65
N PHE A 175 44.01 51.81 -13.30
CA PHE A 175 44.34 52.37 -14.60
C PHE A 175 45.19 53.62 -14.39
N ALA A 176 46.36 53.63 -15.02
CA ALA A 176 47.20 54.82 -15.20
C ALA A 176 46.88 55.45 -16.55
N GLY A 177 46.75 56.78 -16.57
CA GLY A 177 46.43 57.60 -17.73
C GLY A 177 45.81 58.90 -17.30
#